data_AF-A0A1G6NQV5-F1
#
_entry.id   AF-A0A1G6NQV5-F1
#
_cell.length_a   1.000
_cell.length_b   1.000
_cell.length_c   1.000
_cell.angle_alpha   90.00
_cell.angle_beta   90.00
_cell.angle_gamma   90.00
#
_symmetry.space_group_name_H-M   'P 1'
#
loop_
_entity.id
_entity.type
_entity.pdbx_description
1 polymer ?
#
loop_
_entity_poly.entity_id
_entity_poly.type
_entity_poly.pdbx_seq_one_letter_code
_entity_poly.pdbx_strand_id
1 'polypeptide(L)'
;MTKQAKMIIAGVVLILIALAALVYVQSRKKEEFGGFQEGSEQYYGYRYAQDHLKSVDQCDDDKDDPAMNFNEEFFQGCQKYFEDK
;
A
#
# COMPACT_ATOMS: atom_id res chain seq x y z
N MET A 1 11.18 39.35 25.27
CA MET A 1 11.57 38.54 24.08
C MET A 1 12.13 39.44 23.00
N THR A 2 13.39 39.23 22.59
CA THR A 2 14.03 39.99 21.51
C THR A 2 13.44 39.59 20.15
N LYS A 3 13.43 40.51 19.17
CA LYS A 3 12.93 40.23 17.81
C LYS A 3 13.61 39.00 17.19
N GLN A 4 14.89 38.79 17.50
CA GLN A 4 15.64 37.62 17.04
C GLN A 4 15.12 36.30 17.64
N ALA A 5 14.81 36.26 18.95
CA ALA A 5 14.24 35.07 19.56
C ALA A 5 12.88 34.70 18.95
N LYS A 6 12.04 35.69 18.60
CA LYS A 6 10.77 35.46 17.89
C LYS A 6 10.97 34.83 16.50
N MET A 7 11.96 35.31 15.75
CA MET A 7 12.30 34.78 14.41
C MET A 7 12.81 33.34 14.49
N ILE A 8 13.67 33.04 15.46
CA ILE A 8 14.19 31.68 15.68
C ILE A 8 13.06 30.72 16.04
N ILE A 9 12.19 31.12 16.98
CA ILE A 9 11.04 30.30 17.39
C ILE A 9 10.10 30.05 16.20
N ALA A 10 9.79 31.08 15.41
CA ALA A 10 8.95 30.93 14.23
C ALA A 10 9.58 29.97 13.19
N GLY A 11 10.89 30.06 12.97
CA GLY A 11 11.63 29.16 12.08
C GLY A 11 11.59 27.70 12.56
N VAL A 12 11.81 27.46 13.85
CA VAL A 12 11.72 26.11 14.45
C VAL A 12 10.32 25.53 14.31
N VAL A 13 9.28 26.33 14.56
CA VAL A 13 7.88 25.88 14.40
C VAL A 13 7.59 25.48 12.95
N LEU A 14 8.04 26.26 11.96
CA LEU A 14 7.86 25.93 10.55
C LEU A 14 8.56 24.63 10.16
N ILE A 15 9.77 24.39 10.67
CA ILE A 15 10.51 23.14 10.42
C ILE A 15 9.75 21.94 11.00
N LEU A 16 9.22 22.06 12.21
CA LEU A 16 8.43 20.99 12.83
C LEU A 16 7.16 20.67 12.03
N ILE A 17 6.47 21.70 11.53
CA ILE A 17 5.29 21.52 10.67
C ILE A 17 5.68 20.81 9.37
N ALA A 18 6.78 21.20 8.74
CA ALA A 18 7.26 20.56 7.52
C ALA A 18 7.62 19.09 7.73
N LEU A 19 8.28 18.76 8.84
CA LEU A 19 8.61 17.37 9.21
C LEU A 19 7.35 16.53 9.48
N ALA A 20 6.39 17.08 10.23
CA ALA A 20 5.12 16.40 10.49
C ALA A 20 4.33 16.13 9.20
N ALA A 21 4.30 17.09 8.28
CA ALA A 21 3.67 16.91 6.97
C ALA A 21 4.38 15.83 6.14
N LEU A 22 5.71 15.77 6.16
CA LEU A 22 6.49 14.73 5.47
C LEU A 22 6.18 13.33 6.00
N VAL A 23 6.14 13.16 7.32
CA VAL A 23 5.77 11.89 7.96
C VAL A 23 4.32 11.51 7.60
N TYR A 24 3.40 12.46 7.63
CA TYR A 24 2.01 12.23 7.23
C TYR A 24 1.91 11.75 5.78
N VAL A 25 2.61 12.40 4.84
CA VAL A 25 2.61 11.99 3.42
C VAL A 25 3.24 10.60 3.25
N GLN A 26 4.31 10.28 3.97
CA GLN A 26 4.90 8.93 3.94
C GLN A 26 3.93 7.87 4.48
N SER A 27 3.23 8.15 5.57
CA SER A 27 2.20 7.24 6.11
C SER A 27 0.99 7.09 5.18
N ARG A 28 0.80 8.02 4.24
CA ARG A 28 -0.26 8.01 3.22
C ARG A 28 0.19 7.40 1.90
N LYS A 29 1.44 6.94 1.77
CA LYS A 29 1.74 5.94 0.74
C LYS A 29 0.90 4.72 1.08
N LYS A 30 -0.28 4.63 0.48
CA LYS A 30 -1.06 3.40 0.42
C LYS A 30 -0.07 2.32 0.08
N GLU A 31 -0.03 1.26 0.87
CA GLU A 31 0.85 0.14 0.58
C GLU A 31 0.44 -0.41 -0.79
N GLU A 32 1.17 -0.01 -1.84
CA GLU A 32 0.98 -0.56 -3.17
C GLU A 32 1.63 -1.93 -3.17
N PHE A 33 0.90 -2.94 -2.71
CA PHE A 33 1.34 -4.33 -2.83
C PHE A 33 1.33 -4.70 -4.32
N GLY A 34 2.48 -5.09 -4.86
CA GLY A 34 2.63 -5.40 -6.29
C GLY A 34 2.42 -4.21 -7.23
N GLY A 35 2.45 -2.96 -6.73
CA GLY A 35 2.11 -1.78 -7.53
C GLY A 35 0.60 -1.53 -7.70
N PHE A 36 -0.26 -2.25 -6.98
CA PHE A 36 -1.71 -2.08 -7.06
C PHE A 36 -2.25 -1.18 -5.95
N GLN A 37 -3.27 -0.39 -6.28
CA GLN A 37 -3.91 0.51 -5.34
C GLN A 37 -4.62 -0.28 -4.22
N GLU A 38 -4.36 0.07 -2.97
CA GLU A 38 -5.09 -0.48 -1.82
C GLU A 38 -6.61 -0.35 -1.99
N GLY A 39 -7.28 -1.50 -1.86
CA GLY A 39 -8.73 -1.66 -2.04
C GLY A 39 -9.16 -2.08 -3.45
N SER A 40 -8.24 -2.22 -4.40
CA SER A 40 -8.52 -2.81 -5.72
C SER A 40 -8.57 -4.34 -5.67
N GLU A 41 -9.20 -4.96 -6.66
CA GLU A 41 -9.26 -6.43 -6.77
C GLU A 41 -7.88 -7.03 -7.01
N GLN A 42 -7.03 -6.37 -7.81
CA GLN A 42 -5.63 -6.79 -8.00
C GLN A 42 -4.85 -6.75 -6.68
N TYR A 43 -5.07 -5.74 -5.84
CA TYR A 43 -4.46 -5.66 -4.52
C TYR A 43 -4.86 -6.86 -3.65
N TYR A 44 -6.15 -7.22 -3.64
CA TYR A 44 -6.63 -8.37 -2.87
C TYR A 44 -6.07 -9.70 -3.40
N GLY A 45 -6.01 -9.86 -4.72
CA GLY A 45 -5.40 -11.03 -5.36
C GLY A 45 -3.92 -11.20 -5.04
N TYR A 46 -3.16 -10.11 -5.14
CA TYR A 46 -1.73 -10.10 -4.82
C TYR A 46 -1.47 -10.48 -3.36
N ARG A 47 -2.26 -9.91 -2.44
CA ARG A 47 -2.16 -10.19 -1.00
C ARG A 47 -2.59 -11.61 -0.66
N TYR A 48 -3.65 -12.11 -1.28
CA TYR A 48 -4.10 -13.50 -1.09
C TYR A 48 -3.01 -14.50 -1.52
N ALA A 49 -2.38 -14.27 -2.67
CA ALA A 49 -1.26 -15.08 -3.14
C ALA A 49 -0.08 -15.07 -2.16
N GLN A 50 0.25 -13.89 -1.63
CA GLN A 50 1.31 -13.71 -0.64
C GLN A 50 1.06 -14.52 0.64
N ASP A 51 -0.17 -14.50 1.15
CA ASP A 51 -0.51 -15.05 2.46
C ASP A 51 -0.82 -16.57 2.40
N HIS A 52 -1.34 -17.07 1.27
CA HIS A 52 -1.95 -18.40 1.22
C HIS A 52 -1.33 -19.37 0.19
N LEU A 53 -0.73 -18.87 -0.88
CA LEU A 53 -0.38 -19.71 -2.04
C LEU A 53 1.12 -20.02 -2.11
N LYS A 54 1.44 -21.21 -2.64
CA LYS A 54 2.82 -21.69 -2.80
C LYS A 54 3.31 -21.57 -4.25
N SER A 55 2.40 -21.62 -5.21
CA SER A 55 2.67 -21.52 -6.65
C SER A 55 1.56 -20.79 -7.40
N VAL A 56 1.90 -20.26 -8.58
CA VAL A 56 0.97 -19.53 -9.46
C VAL A 56 -0.21 -20.39 -9.93
N ASP A 57 -0.01 -21.70 -10.08
CA ASP A 57 -1.06 -22.64 -10.48
C ASP A 57 -2.21 -22.73 -9.47
N GLN A 58 -2.04 -22.17 -8.27
CA GLN A 58 -3.10 -22.15 -7.25
C GLN A 58 -3.95 -20.88 -7.29
N CYS A 59 -3.64 -19.94 -8.19
CA CYS A 59 -4.38 -18.69 -8.30
C CYS A 59 -5.81 -18.88 -8.79
N ASP A 60 -6.13 -19.98 -9.47
CA ASP A 60 -7.48 -20.31 -9.98
C ASP A 60 -8.08 -21.58 -9.37
N ASP A 61 -7.40 -22.23 -8.40
CA ASP A 61 -7.87 -23.44 -7.71
C ASP A 61 -9.26 -23.24 -7.08
N ASP A 62 -9.51 -22.05 -6.52
CA ASP A 62 -10.76 -21.68 -5.85
C ASP A 62 -11.69 -20.80 -6.72
N LYS A 63 -11.46 -20.73 -8.05
CA LYS A 63 -12.22 -19.85 -8.97
C LYS A 63 -13.74 -20.08 -8.89
N ASP A 64 -14.15 -21.31 -8.64
CA ASP A 64 -15.56 -21.70 -8.63
C ASP A 64 -16.16 -21.70 -7.20
N ASP A 65 -15.41 -21.25 -6.19
CA ASP A 65 -15.93 -21.10 -4.82
C ASP A 65 -16.89 -19.90 -4.75
N PRO A 66 -18.19 -20.11 -4.48
CA PRO A 66 -19.16 -19.01 -4.34
C PRO A 66 -18.88 -18.09 -3.14
N ALA A 67 -17.99 -18.48 -2.21
CA ALA A 67 -17.53 -17.64 -1.10
C ALA A 67 -16.40 -16.68 -1.51
N MET A 68 -15.71 -16.93 -2.63
CA MET A 68 -14.73 -16.01 -3.21
C MET A 68 -15.37 -15.13 -4.28
N ASN A 69 -15.14 -13.83 -4.19
CA ASN A 69 -15.56 -12.88 -5.23
C ASN A 69 -14.53 -12.87 -6.37
N PHE A 70 -14.34 -14.03 -7.00
CA PHE A 70 -13.30 -14.24 -8.00
C PHE A 70 -13.63 -13.47 -9.28
N ASN A 71 -12.72 -12.58 -9.68
CA ASN A 71 -12.82 -11.82 -10.92
C ASN A 71 -11.45 -11.75 -11.62
N GLU A 72 -11.43 -11.32 -12.87
CA GLU A 72 -10.21 -11.31 -13.69
C GLU A 72 -9.13 -10.37 -13.13
N GLU A 73 -9.51 -9.27 -12.49
CA GLU A 73 -8.57 -8.35 -11.84
C GLU A 73 -7.90 -8.99 -10.61
N PHE A 74 -8.65 -9.72 -9.79
CA PHE A 74 -8.09 -10.50 -8.69
C PHE A 74 -7.05 -11.50 -9.18
N PHE A 75 -7.33 -12.22 -10.26
CA PHE A 75 -6.40 -13.19 -10.82
C PHE A 75 -5.10 -12.55 -11.30
N GLN A 76 -5.18 -11.39 -11.98
CA GLN A 76 -4.00 -10.62 -12.40
C GLN A 76 -3.14 -10.23 -11.20
N GLY A 77 -3.77 -9.78 -10.11
CA GLY A 77 -3.08 -9.50 -8.85
C GLY A 77 -2.35 -10.71 -8.29
N CYS A 78 -3.04 -11.86 -8.26
CA CYS A 78 -2.48 -13.12 -7.75
C CYS A 78 -1.26 -13.57 -8.55
N GLN A 79 -1.34 -13.56 -9.89
CA GLN A 79 -0.23 -13.95 -10.76
C GLN A 79 0.97 -13.01 -10.59
N LYS A 80 0.73 -11.69 -10.51
CA LYS A 80 1.78 -10.67 -10.34
C LYS A 80 2.68 -10.95 -9.13
N TYR A 81 2.12 -11.45 -8.02
CA TYR A 81 2.92 -11.80 -6.84
C TYR A 81 4.00 -12.86 -7.14
N PHE A 82 3.66 -13.87 -7.94
CA PHE A 82 4.60 -14.91 -8.33
C PHE A 82 5.58 -14.46 -9.41
N GLU A 83 5.25 -13.45 -10.22
CA GLU A 83 6.21 -12.79 -11.11
C GLU A 83 7.23 -11.94 -10.36
N ASP A 84 6.80 -11.33 -9.25
CA ASP A 84 7.63 -10.43 -8.44
C ASP A 84 8.54 -11.20 -7.44
N LYS A 85 8.35 -12.51 -7.28
CA LYS A 85 9.07 -13.41 -6.36
C LYS A 85 10.33 -14.04 -6.97
#